data_AF-A0A3B9LFY1-F1
#
_entry.id   AF-A0A3B9LFY1-F1
#
_cell.length_a   1.000
_cell.length_b   1.000
_cell.length_c   1.000
_cell.angle_alpha   90.00
_cell.angle_beta   90.00
_cell.angle_gamma   90.00
#
_symmetry.space_group_name_H-M   'P 1'
#
loop_
_entity.id
_entity.type
_entity.pdbx_description
1 polymer ?
#
loop_
_entity_poly.entity_id
_entity_poly.type
_entity_poly.pdbx_seq_one_letter_code
_entity_poly.pdbx_strand_id
1 'polypeptide(L)' 'RAMQFNFVVSTNESAIRLWQQLGFEIVGTLPGAFRHPEKGYVDVYVMFRSLL' A
#
# COMPACT_ATOMS: atom_id res chain seq x y z
N ARG A 1 15.90 10.31 6.24
CA ARG A 1 14.58 10.51 6.89
C ARG A 1 13.51 9.99 5.94
N ALA A 2 12.44 9.35 6.43
CA ALA A 2 11.43 8.76 5.56
C ALA A 2 10.06 8.63 6.24
N MET A 3 9.04 8.33 5.44
CA MET A 3 7.70 7.93 5.88
C MET A 3 7.33 6.56 5.29
N GLN A 4 6.60 5.75 6.04
CA GLN A 4 6.15 4.43 5.62
C GLN A 4 4.67 4.23 5.94
N PHE A 5 3.92 3.68 4.99
CA PHE A 5 2.61 3.11 5.22
C PHE A 5 2.73 1.59 5.24
N ASN A 6 2.36 0.98 6.36
CA ASN A 6 2.53 -0.46 6.58
C ASN A 6 1.43 -1.32 5.96
N PHE A 7 0.28 -0.72 5.67
CA PHE A 7 -0.93 -1.48 5.40
C PHE A 7 -1.84 -0.80 4.36
N VAL A 8 -1.37 -0.72 3.12
CA VAL A 8 -2.16 -0.20 1.99
C VAL A 8 -2.81 -1.36 1.25
N VAL A 9 -4.13 -1.51 1.38
CA VAL A 9 -4.88 -2.61 0.75
C VAL A 9 -4.76 -2.55 -0.77
N SER A 10 -4.35 -3.66 -1.40
CA SER A 10 -4.07 -3.76 -2.84
C SER A 10 -5.25 -3.38 -3.74
N THR A 11 -6.48 -3.55 -3.25
CA THR A 11 -7.71 -3.22 -3.98
C THR A 11 -8.17 -1.78 -3.79
N ASN A 12 -7.49 -0.97 -2.98
CA ASN A 12 -7.78 0.45 -2.81
C ASN A 12 -6.97 1.28 -3.82
N GLU A 13 -7.31 1.15 -5.10
CA GLU A 13 -6.60 1.81 -6.20
C GLU A 13 -6.50 3.33 -6.03
N SER A 14 -7.54 3.96 -5.48
CA SER A 14 -7.56 5.40 -5.21
C SER A 14 -6.47 5.81 -4.23
N ALA A 15 -6.33 5.09 -3.11
CA ALA A 15 -5.27 5.36 -2.14
C ALA A 15 -3.89 5.09 -2.74
N ILE A 16 -3.72 3.98 -3.47
CA ILE A 16 -2.44 3.62 -4.10
C ILE A 16 -1.99 4.73 -5.07
N ARG A 17 -2.88 5.19 -5.96
CA ARG A 17 -2.59 6.27 -6.91
C ARG A 17 -2.25 7.57 -6.20
N LEU A 18 -3.01 7.94 -5.16
CA LEU A 18 -2.73 9.14 -4.37
C LEU A 18 -1.32 9.08 -3.74
N TRP A 19 -0.96 7.95 -3.14
CA TRP A 19 0.35 7.81 -2.50
C TRP A 19 1.49 7.82 -3.51
N GLN A 20 1.31 7.17 -4.67
CA GLN A 20 2.28 7.24 -5.76
C GLN A 20 2.47 8.67 -6.26
N GLN A 21 1.39 9.45 -6.44
CA GLN A 21 1.47 10.87 -6.80
C GLN A 21 2.20 11.71 -5.74
N LEU A 22 2.06 11.34 -4.48
CA LEU A 22 2.78 11.96 -3.37
C LEU A 22 4.21 11.43 -3.20
N GLY A 23 4.74 10.64 -4.14
CA GLY A 23 6.13 10.17 -4.15
C GLY A 23 6.40 8.97 -3.26
N PHE A 24 5.38 8.19 -2.90
CA PHE A 24 5.57 6.89 -2.25
C PHE A 24 5.71 5.77 -3.28
N GLU A 25 6.57 4.81 -2.97
CA GLU A 25 6.80 3.61 -3.77
C GLU A 25 6.38 2.37 -2.99
N ILE A 26 5.91 1.34 -3.70
CA ILE A 26 5.65 0.03 -3.09
C ILE A 26 7.00 -0.65 -2.89
N VAL A 27 7.35 -0.95 -1.64
CA VAL A 27 8.62 -1.59 -1.27
C VAL A 27 8.43 -3.02 -0.76
N GLY A 28 7.18 -3.44 -0.55
CA GLY A 28 6.86 -4.79 -0.12
C GLY A 28 5.40 -5.13 -0.35
N THR A 29 5.12 -6.42 -0.49
CA THR A 29 3.77 -6.97 -0.63
C THR A 29 3.59 -8.10 0.38
N LEU A 30 2.52 -8.05 1.16
CA LEU A 30 2.09 -9.12 2.05
C LEU A 30 0.90 -9.82 1.39
N PRO A 31 1.09 -11.03 0.83
CA PRO A 31 0.04 -11.72 0.10
C PRO A 31 -1.09 -12.15 1.04
N GLY A 32 -2.34 -11.92 0.62
CA GLY A 32 -3.54 -12.34 1.36
C GLY A 32 -3.69 -11.75 2.78
N ALA A 33 -3.04 -10.64 3.08
CA ALA A 33 -2.97 -10.08 4.43
C ALA A 33 -4.24 -9.34 4.89
N PHE A 34 -5.17 -9.05 3.99
CA PHE A 34 -6.43 -8.37 4.30
C PHE A 34 -7.65 -9.15 3.80
N ARG A 35 -8.65 -9.36 4.66
CA ARG A 35 -9.92 -10.00 4.27
C ARG A 35 -10.91 -8.93 3.80
N HIS A 36 -10.93 -8.68 2.49
CA HIS A 36 -11.88 -7.77 1.86
C HIS A 36 -13.30 -8.36 1.91
N PRO A 37 -14.34 -7.57 2.23
CA PRO A 37 -15.72 -8.07 2.38
C PRO A 37 -16.24 -8.82 1.14
N GLU A 38 -15.94 -8.31 -0.05
CA GLU A 38 -16.42 -8.86 -1.33
C GLU A 38 -15.37 -9.66 -2.11
N LYS A 39 -14.08 -9.44 -1.85
CA LYS A 39 -12.98 -9.93 -2.70
C LYS A 39 -12.15 -11.04 -2.05
N GLY A 40 -12.56 -11.48 -0.86
CA GLY A 40 -11.82 -12.48 -0.09
C GLY A 40 -10.49 -11.95 0.43
N TYR A 41 -9.49 -12.82 0.54
CA TYR A 41 -8.15 -12.42 0.97
C TYR A 41 -7.43 -11.71 -0.19
N VAL A 42 -6.99 -10.49 0.07
CA VAL A 42 -6.28 -9.65 -0.88
C VAL A 42 -4.96 -9.19 -0.28
N ASP A 43 -4.05 -8.82 -1.17
CA ASP A 43 -2.70 -8.41 -0.78
C ASP A 43 -2.72 -7.03 -0.13
N VAL A 44 -1.64 -6.73 0.57
CA VAL A 44 -1.40 -5.44 1.20
C VAL A 44 0.01 -4.98 0.86
N TYR A 45 0.16 -3.70 0.55
CA TYR A 45 1.44 -3.09 0.25
C TYR A 45 2.02 -2.37 1.46
N VAL A 46 3.35 -2.52 1.61
CA VAL A 46 4.16 -1.57 2.36
C VAL A 46 4.63 -0.51 1.37
N MET A 47 4.32 0.75 1.64
CA MET A 47 4.73 1.88 0.81
C MET A 47 5.70 2.77 1.58
N PHE A 48 6.71 3.29 0.90
CA PHE A 48 7.79 4.08 1.49
C PHE A 48 8.07 5.33 0.66
N ARG A 49 8.43 6.43 1.33
CA ARG A 49 8.92 7.66 0.70
C ARG A 49 10.14 8.19 1.45
N SER A 50 11.23 8.42 0.72
CA SER A 50 12.36 9.21 1.22
C SER A 50 11.96 10.69 1.37
N LEU A 51 12.38 11.31 2.46
CA LEU A 51 12.23 12.75 2.72
C LEU A 51 13.59 13.48 2.69
N LEU A 52 14.56 12.86 2.03
CA LEU A 52 15.87 13.42 1.70
C LEU A 52 15.91 13.76 0.22
#